data_AF-A0A923WTR3-F1
#
_entry.id   AF-A0A923WTR3-F1
#
_cell.length_a   1.000
_cell.length_b   1.000
_cell.length_c   1.000
_cell.angle_alpha   90.00
_cell.angle_beta   90.00
_cell.angle_gamma   90.00
#
_symmetry.space_group_name_H-M   'P 1'
#
loop_
_entity.id
_entity.type
_entity.pdbx_description
1 polymer ?
#
loop_
_entity_poly.entity_id
_entity_poly.type
_entity_poly.pdbx_seq_one_letter_code
_entity_poly.pdbx_strand_id
1 'polypeptide(L)' 'MNFDKLTDFAITIVLAAALAGNLDSFTKWVYVARAKLLYESRTETWGSPDFFEIKNHTTNRK' A
#
# COMPACT_ATOMS: atom_id res chain seq x y z
N MET A 1 -4.65 -8.14 14.13
CA MET A 1 -5.15 -6.75 14.01
C MET A 1 -6.67 -6.85 13.89
N ASN A 2 -7.44 -6.10 14.69
CA ASN A 2 -8.90 -6.23 14.70
C ASN A 2 -9.49 -5.52 13.49
N PHE A 3 -9.83 -6.28 12.45
CA PHE A 3 -10.44 -5.76 11.22
C PHE A 3 -11.79 -5.08 11.49
N ASP A 4 -12.50 -5.47 12.55
CA ASP A 4 -13.76 -4.85 12.96
C ASP A 4 -13.60 -3.34 13.20
N LYS A 5 -12.53 -2.92 13.89
CA LYS A 5 -12.27 -1.50 14.15
C LYS A 5 -11.95 -0.72 12.87
N LEU A 6 -11.33 -1.38 11.90
CA LEU A 6 -11.01 -0.78 10.61
C LEU A 6 -12.28 -0.62 9.75
N THR A 7 -13.15 -1.63 9.79
CA THR A 7 -14.45 -1.62 9.10
C THR A 7 -15.37 -0.54 9.66
N ASP A 8 -15.49 -0.42 10.99
CA ASP A 8 -16.30 0.63 11.65
C ASP A 8 -15.81 2.03 11.27
N PHE A 9 -14.50 2.23 11.24
CA PHE A 9 -13.90 3.49 10.81
C PHE A 9 -14.21 3.79 9.34
N ALA A 10 -14.07 2.80 8.45
CA ALA A 10 -14.37 2.96 7.03
C ALA A 10 -15.85 3.30 6.80
N ILE A 11 -16.77 2.62 7.49
CA ILE A 11 -18.22 2.89 7.45
C ILE A 11 -18.49 4.33 7.88
N THR A 12 -17.89 4.78 8.98
CA THR A 12 -18.05 6.15 9.50
C THR A 12 -17.62 7.21 8.49
N ILE A 13 -16.48 7.00 7.82
CA ILE A 13 -16.00 7.93 6.78
C ILE A 13 -16.95 7.95 5.58
N VAL A 14 -17.42 6.79 5.12
CA VAL A 14 -18.36 6.70 4.00
C VAL A 14 -19.66 7.43 4.32
N LEU A 15 -20.19 7.26 5.54
CA LEU A 15 -21.36 7.97 6.03
C LEU A 15 -21.14 9.49 6.08
N ALA A 16 -20.00 9.95 6.60
CA ALA A 16 -19.67 11.38 6.62
C ALA A 16 -19.57 11.98 5.20
N ALA A 17 -18.95 11.25 4.26
CA ALA A 17 -18.84 11.67 2.87
C ALA A 17 -20.21 11.70 2.16
N ALA A 18 -21.10 10.76 2.48
CA ALA A 18 -22.47 10.72 1.98
C ALA A 18 -23.28 11.93 2.46
N LEU A 19 -23.21 12.23 3.76
CA LEU A 19 -23.90 13.38 4.36
C LEU A 19 -23.39 14.71 3.81
N ALA A 20 -22.10 14.80 3.47
CA ALA A 20 -21.51 15.97 2.85
C ALA A 20 -21.86 16.14 1.36
N GLY A 21 -22.60 15.21 0.75
CA GLY A 21 -22.97 15.26 -0.67
C GLY A 21 -21.79 15.03 -1.64
N ASN A 22 -20.63 14.63 -1.15
CA ASN A 22 -19.39 14.51 -1.92
C ASN A 22 -19.03 13.05 -2.24
N LEU A 23 -20.05 12.17 -2.31
CA LEU A 23 -19.86 10.73 -2.49
C LEU A 23 -19.10 10.38 -3.77
N ASP A 24 -19.36 11.10 -4.87
CA ASP A 24 -18.69 10.89 -6.17
C ASP A 24 -17.18 11.18 -6.07
N SER A 25 -16.82 12.34 -5.51
CA SER A 25 -15.43 12.71 -5.26
C SER A 25 -14.73 11.71 -4.35
N PHE A 26 -15.38 11.31 -3.24
CA PHE A 26 -14.84 10.32 -2.32
C PHE A 26 -14.60 8.97 -3.02
N THR A 27 -15.55 8.52 -3.82
CA THR A 27 -15.46 7.26 -4.57
C THR A 27 -14.29 7.28 -5.55
N LYS A 28 -14.05 8.41 -6.24
CA LYS A 28 -12.87 8.59 -7.11
C LYS A 28 -11.56 8.46 -6.34
N TRP A 29 -11.46 9.08 -5.16
CA TRP A 29 -10.28 8.95 -4.30
C TRP A 29 -10.03 7.51 -3.85
N VAL A 30 -11.08 6.78 -3.49
CA VAL A 30 -10.99 5.36 -3.13
C VAL A 30 -10.46 4.53 -4.31
N TYR A 31 -10.93 4.79 -5.54
CA TYR A 31 -10.43 4.10 -6.72
C TYR A 31 -8.95 4.39 -6.98
N VAL A 32 -8.52 5.64 -6.87
CA VAL A 32 -7.10 6.01 -7.03
C VAL A 32 -6.24 5.33 -5.97
N ALA A 33 -6.67 5.33 -4.71
CA ALA A 33 -5.96 4.66 -3.62
C ALA A 33 -5.85 3.15 -3.86
N ARG A 34 -6.93 2.51 -4.33
CA ARG A 34 -6.93 1.08 -4.67
C ARG A 34 -5.99 0.77 -5.84
N ALA A 35 -6.01 1.60 -6.89
CA ALA A 35 -5.11 1.42 -8.03
C ALA A 35 -3.63 1.56 -7.62
N LYS A 36 -3.32 2.53 -6.74
CA LYS A 36 -1.98 2.72 -6.19
C LYS A 36 -1.53 1.53 -5.33
N LEU A 37 -2.38 1.04 -4.44
CA LEU A 37 -2.10 -0.16 -3.64
C LEU A 37 -1.83 -1.38 -4.53
N LEU A 38 -2.64 -1.58 -5.57
CA LEU A 38 -2.42 -2.68 -6.51
C LEU A 38 -1.09 -2.53 -7.26
N TYR A 39 -0.77 -1.30 -7.69
CA TYR A 39 0.50 -1.01 -8.35
C TYR A 39 1.70 -1.30 -7.44
N GLU A 40 1.68 -0.83 -6.19
CA GLU A 40 2.74 -1.04 -5.20
C GLU A 40 2.84 -2.50 -4.74
N SER A 41 1.73 -3.25 -4.77
CA SER A 41 1.70 -4.67 -4.43
C SER A 41 2.38 -5.57 -5.45
N ARG A 42 2.76 -5.04 -6.63
CA ARG A 42 3.48 -5.83 -7.65
C ARG A 42 4.81 -6.32 -7.11
N THR A 43 5.16 -7.56 -7.45
CA THR A 43 6.45 -8.16 -7.06
C THR A 43 7.66 -7.42 -7.62
N GLU A 44 7.47 -6.67 -8.73
CA GLU A 44 8.46 -5.77 -9.31
C GLU A 44 8.88 -4.62 -8.36
N THR A 45 7.97 -4.15 -7.49
CA THR A 45 8.25 -3.08 -6.51
C THR A 45 8.84 -3.58 -5.20
N TRP A 46 8.95 -4.90 -4.99
CA TRP A 46 9.44 -5.48 -3.74
C TRP A 46 10.98 -5.54 -3.65
N GLY A 47 11.66 -5.16 -4.75
CA GLY A 47 13.10 -5.32 -4.91
C GLY A 47 13.49 -6.75 -5.28
N SER A 48 14.68 -6.92 -5.87
CA SER A 48 15.25 -8.26 -6.02
C SER A 48 15.57 -8.80 -4.63
N PRO A 49 15.09 -9.99 -4.26
CA PRO A 49 15.47 -10.57 -2.97
C PRO A 49 16.97 -10.84 -3.00
N ASP A 50 17.67 -10.40 -1.94
CA ASP A 50 19.10 -10.60 -1.78
C ASP A 50 19.35 -12.05 -1.32
N PHE A 51 19.14 -13.01 -2.22
CA PHE A 51 19.26 -14.43 -1.92
C PHE A 51 20.72 -14.88 -1.74
N PHE A 52 21.67 -14.07 -2.22
CA PHE A 52 23.08 -14.40 -2.18
C PHE A 52 23.83 -13.24 -1.53
N GLU A 53 24.29 -13.42 -0.30
CA GLU A 53 25.37 -12.61 0.25
C GLU A 53 26.54 -12.67 -0.73
N ILE A 54 26.70 -11.64 -1.56
CA ILE A 54 27.91 -11.45 -2.35
C ILE A 54 28.99 -11.12 -1.32
N LYS A 55 29.63 -12.15 -0.78
CA LYS A 55 30.86 -12.00 0.01
C LYS A 55 31.91 -11.42 -0.92
N ASN A 56 32.01 -10.10 -0.93
CA ASN A 56 33.12 -9.39 -1.54
C ASN A 56 34.39 -9.82 -0.79
N HIS A 57 35.04 -10.88 -1.27
CA HIS A 57 36.38 -11.21 -0.86
C HIS A 57 37.27 -10.09 -1.39
N THR A 58 37.49 -9.07 -0.57
CA THR A 58 38.53 -8.06 -0.78
C THR A 58 39.87 -8.76 -0.64
N THR A 59 40.32 -9.43 -1.70
CA THR A 59 41.68 -9.93 -1.81
C THR A 59 42.61 -8.72 -1.93
N ASN A 60 43.09 -8.26 -0.77
CA ASN A 60 44.28 -7.42 -0.71
C ASN A 60 45.45 -8.20 -1.31
N ARG A 61 45.78 -7.94 -2.57
CA ARG A 61 47.09 -8.29 -3.12
C ARG A 61 48.10 -7.29 -2.57
N LYS A 62 49.00 -7.78 -1.72
CA LYS A 62 50.26 -7.11 -1.38
C LYS A 62 51.21 -7.15 -2.57
#